data_AF-B0WGH5-F1
#
_entry.id   AF-B0WGH5-F1
#
_cell.length_a   1.000
_cell.length_b   1.000
_cell.length_c   1.000
_cell.angle_alpha   90.00
_cell.angle_beta   90.00
_cell.angle_gamma   90.00
#
_symmetry.space_group_name_H-M   'P 1'
#
loop_
_entity.id
_entity.type
_entity.pdbx_description
1 polymer ?
#
loop_
_entity_poly.entity_id
_entity_poly.type
_entity_poly.pdbx_seq_one_letter_code
_entity_poly.pdbx_strand_id
1 'polypeptide(L)' 'MTCMCDAGYTGKNCESPYIPCAPSPCQNGGTCKQSTKFNYECKCPPGKFR' A
#
# COMPACT_ATOMS: atom_id res chain seq x y z
N MET A 1 -0.10 -12.04 -20.60
CA MET A 1 0.91 -10.97 -20.68
C MET A 1 0.67 -10.04 -19.49
N THR A 2 1.59 -10.01 -18.54
CA THR A 2 1.53 -9.13 -17.37
C THR A 2 2.13 -7.79 -17.80
N CYS A 3 1.34 -6.72 -17.79
CA CYS A 3 1.88 -5.38 -18.02
C CYS A 3 2.79 -5.01 -16.84
N MET A 4 4.05 -4.69 -17.12
CA MET A 4 4.94 -4.09 -16.13
C MET A 4 4.62 -2.60 -16.08
N CYS A 5 3.95 -2.18 -15.01
CA CYS A 5 3.64 -0.77 -14.80
C CYS A 5 4.87 0.00 -14.33
N ASP A 6 4.94 1.27 -14.72
CA ASP A 6 5.88 2.22 -14.13
C ASP A 6 5.72 2.29 -12.62
N ALA A 7 6.83 2.62 -11.94
CA ALA A 7 6.84 2.78 -10.50
C ALA A 7 5.82 3.85 -10.09
N GLY A 8 4.73 3.42 -9.45
CA GLY A 8 3.65 4.31 -9.04
C GLY A 8 2.33 4.13 -9.76
N TYR A 9 2.21 3.13 -10.62
CA TYR A 9 0.96 2.79 -11.28
C TYR A 9 0.63 1.30 -11.10
N THR A 10 -0.66 1.00 -11.11
CA THR A 10 -1.26 -0.32 -10.91
C THR A 10 -2.52 -0.44 -11.79
N GLY A 11 -3.11 -1.63 -11.84
CA GLY A 11 -4.23 -1.96 -12.71
C GLY A 11 -3.79 -2.80 -13.91
N LYS A 12 -4.77 -3.31 -14.66
CA LYS A 12 -4.51 -4.20 -15.80
C LYS A 12 -3.77 -3.48 -16.93
N ASN A 13 -3.96 -2.17 -17.03
CA ASN A 13 -3.38 -1.27 -18.03
C ASN A 13 -2.59 -0.13 -17.39
N CYS A 14 -2.19 -0.24 -16.11
CA CYS A 14 -1.49 0.81 -15.37
C CYS A 14 -2.28 2.14 -15.30
N GLU A 15 -3.61 2.05 -15.36
CA GLU A 15 -4.52 3.19 -15.39
C GLU A 15 -4.73 3.83 -14.01
N SER A 16 -4.39 3.11 -12.94
CA SER A 16 -4.59 3.55 -11.56
C SER A 16 -3.27 3.93 -10.92
N PRO A 17 -3.17 5.06 -10.20
CA PRO A 17 -1.98 5.35 -9.40
C PRO A 17 -1.84 4.33 -8.27
N TYR A 18 -0.63 3.85 -8.04
CA TYR A 18 -0.30 3.01 -6.90
C TYR A 18 -0.34 3.85 -5.62
N ILE A 19 -1.29 3.54 -4.76
CA ILE A 19 -1.47 4.20 -3.47
C ILE A 19 -1.14 3.15 -2.40
N PRO A 20 0.03 3.25 -1.72
CA PRO A 20 0.50 2.24 -0.77
C PRO A 20 -0.49 1.93 0.36
N CYS A 21 -1.35 2.88 0.72
CA CYS A 21 -2.34 2.75 1.79
C CYS A 21 -3.79 2.58 1.30
N ALA A 22 -4.03 2.43 -0.01
CA ALA A 22 -5.37 2.29 -0.55
C ALA A 22 -5.43 1.14 -1.59
N PRO A 23 -6.17 0.04 -1.30
CA PRO A 23 -6.85 -0.26 -0.03
C PRO A 23 -5.85 -0.47 1.12
N SER A 24 -6.29 -0.27 2.37
CA SER A 24 -5.38 -0.39 3.52
C SER A 24 -4.75 -1.79 3.57
N PRO A 25 -3.42 -1.92 3.36
CA PRO A 25 -2.75 -3.22 3.42
C PRO A 25 -2.57 -3.72 4.86
N CYS A 26 -2.78 -2.84 5.83
CA CYS A 26 -2.59 -3.13 7.24
C CYS A 26 -3.79 -3.91 7.79
N GLN A 27 -3.52 -5.11 8.28
CA GLN A 27 -4.53 -5.99 8.87
C GLN A 27 -4.78 -5.68 10.34
N ASN A 28 -5.84 -6.24 10.92
CA ASN A 28 -6.18 -6.16 12.35
C ASN A 28 -6.35 -4.74 12.91
N GLY A 29 -6.88 -3.82 12.11
CA GLY A 29 -7.08 -2.43 12.52
C GLY A 29 -5.78 -1.63 12.63
N GLY A 30 -4.70 -2.07 11.98
CA GLY A 30 -3.47 -1.30 11.84
C GLY A 30 -3.68 -0.03 11.01
N THR A 31 -3.06 1.06 11.42
CA THR A 31 -3.08 2.32 10.69
C THR A 31 -1.97 2.31 9.64
N CYS A 32 -2.34 2.40 8.36
CA CYS A 32 -1.37 2.56 7.29
C CYS A 32 -0.80 3.97 7.31
N LYS A 33 0.54 4.07 7.35
CA LYS A 33 1.27 5.32 7.19
C LYS A 33 2.10 5.22 5.92
N GLN A 34 1.83 6.07 4.94
CA GLN A 34 2.64 6.14 3.73
C GLN A 34 4.02 6.73 4.09
N SER A 35 5.07 5.92 3.93
CA SER A 35 6.46 6.33 4.20
C SER A 35 7.13 6.93 2.97
N THR A 36 6.77 6.47 1.77
CA THR A 36 7.30 6.98 0.50
C THR A 36 6.26 6.84 -0.61
N LYS A 37 6.55 7.32 -1.82
CA LYS A 37 5.71 7.12 -3.01
C LYS A 37 5.30 5.66 -3.24
N PHE A 38 6.19 4.71 -2.94
CA PHE A 38 5.94 3.27 -3.12
C PHE A 38 6.03 2.43 -1.84
N ASN A 39 6.35 3.05 -0.71
CA ASN A 39 6.49 2.36 0.57
C ASN A 39 5.42 2.82 1.55
N TYR A 40 4.95 1.87 2.36
CA TYR A 40 4.09 2.11 3.49
C TYR A 40 4.63 1.40 4.72
N GLU A 41 4.21 1.89 5.88
CA GLU A 41 4.51 1.30 7.17
C GLU A 41 3.19 1.11 7.91
N CYS A 42 2.96 -0.10 8.42
CA CYS A 42 1.77 -0.39 9.21
C CYS A 42 2.07 -0.12 10.67
N LYS A 43 1.37 0.87 11.24
CA LYS A 43 1.39 1.12 12.67
C LYS A 43 0.29 0.31 13.34
N CYS A 44 0.69 -0.72 14.08
CA CYS A 44 -0.25 -1.47 14.90
C CYS A 44 -0.77 -0.60 16.05
N PRO A 45 -2.05 -0.73 16.43
CA PRO A 45 -2.59 -0.08 17.62
C PRO A 45 -1.86 -0.58 18.88
N PRO A 46 -1.78 0.26 19.93
CA PRO A 46 -1.17 -0.13 21.21
C PRO A 46 -1.85 -1.39 21.75
N GLY A 47 -1.08 -2.44 22.02
CA GLY A 47 -1.57 -3.76 22.42
C GLY A 47 -1.56 -4.85 21.33
N LYS A 48 -1.22 -4.49 20.08
CA LYS A 48 -0.95 -5.44 18.99
C LYS A 48 0.52 -5.38 18.59
N PHE A 49 1.38 -5.83 19.50
CA PHE A 49 2.81 -5.99 19.23
C PHE A 49 2.99 -7.24 18.36
N ARG A 50 3.74 -7.09 17.26
CA ARG A 50 4.14 -8.18 16.38
C ARG A 50 5.14 -9.10 17.09
#